data_AF-A0A2E4UYC6-F1
#
_entry.id   AF-A0A2E4UYC6-F1
#
_cell.length_a   1.000
_cell.length_b   1.000
_cell.length_c   1.000
_cell.angle_alpha   90.00
_cell.angle_beta   90.00
_cell.angle_gamma   90.00
#
_symmetry.space_group_name_H-M   'P 1'
#
loop_
_entity.id
_entity.type
_entity.pdbx_description
1 polymer ?
#
loop_
_entity_poly.entity_id
_entity_poly.type
_entity_poly.pdbx_seq_one_letter_code
_entity_poly.pdbx_strand_id
1 'polypeptide(L)'
;MNSANVPVTILTGFLGSGKTTLLNRILTEEHGKRIAVIENEYGEVGIDQALVIDADEEIFEMSNGCICCTVRGDLIRVLGNLMKRRDKFDYVLVETTGLADPGPVAQTFFMDDDIRDGFALDGIVTLVDAAHIEQQLGRSDESTEQIAFADILVLNKTDLVSNETLDRIETRLREMNRMAKVVRSKMGDAPVDNVLNLSAFDLDQVLERRPTFLEPEYPFEWTGVYDLKPGRYELSLDEGPDPEMSLVAVTEQRTDDSALRESAEWCVRRYAEPAQDIRPGELIPLDTHTNLELDSSGRKAFIFEINARVSVGLFAQHTAEEFDIKLLDANYNSVPPDAERVWVAQHEHDDEVGSIAIERDGDVDALSLNNWISELLAERGPDIFRMKGFISIAGEPQRYVFQGVHMLFDSQPDRPWGDTPRRNQLVFIGRNLDEAAMQQGFDACLI
;
A
#
# COMPACT_ATOMS: atom_id res chain seq x y z
N MET A 1 -26.86 20.99 -14.13
CA MET A 1 -25.86 21.39 -13.13
C MET A 1 -25.21 20.10 -12.64
N ASN A 2 -24.13 19.67 -13.30
CA ASN A 2 -23.21 18.65 -12.77
C ASN A 2 -21.94 19.42 -12.41
N SER A 3 -21.86 20.00 -11.22
CA SER A 3 -20.58 20.51 -10.73
C SER A 3 -19.86 19.37 -10.03
N ALA A 4 -19.37 18.40 -10.82
CA ALA A 4 -18.40 17.44 -10.30
C ALA A 4 -17.11 18.20 -9.99
N ASN A 5 -16.56 18.05 -8.79
CA ASN A 5 -15.29 18.70 -8.41
C ASN A 5 -14.21 18.42 -9.45
N VAL A 6 -13.35 19.40 -9.72
CA VAL A 6 -12.23 19.19 -10.64
C VAL A 6 -11.18 18.34 -9.93
N PRO A 7 -10.80 17.17 -10.47
CA PRO A 7 -9.76 16.32 -9.90
C PRO A 7 -8.39 16.99 -9.95
N VAL A 8 -7.61 16.81 -8.87
CA VAL A 8 -6.27 17.37 -8.72
C VAL A 8 -5.27 16.27 -8.37
N THR A 9 -4.22 16.10 -9.17
CA THR A 9 -3.09 15.23 -8.81
C THR A 9 -1.94 16.07 -8.28
N ILE A 10 -1.32 15.64 -7.18
CA ILE A 10 -0.05 16.19 -6.69
C ILE A 10 1.09 15.33 -7.24
N LEU A 11 2.01 15.92 -7.99
CA LEU A 11 3.21 15.28 -8.51
C LEU A 11 4.42 15.70 -7.68
N THR A 12 5.03 14.75 -6.97
CA THR A 12 6.16 14.97 -6.07
C THR A 12 7.29 13.97 -6.32
N GLY A 13 8.36 14.06 -5.53
CA GLY A 13 9.54 13.21 -5.62
C GLY A 13 10.85 14.02 -5.63
N PHE A 14 11.95 13.37 -5.27
CA PHE A 14 13.23 14.03 -5.05
C PHE A 14 13.78 14.77 -6.28
N LEU A 15 14.70 15.71 -6.08
CA LEU A 15 15.33 16.44 -7.17
C LEU A 15 16.03 15.46 -8.14
N GLY A 16 15.73 15.60 -9.44
CA GLY A 16 16.30 14.75 -10.49
C GLY A 16 15.63 13.38 -10.65
N SER A 17 14.53 13.08 -9.96
CA SER A 17 13.77 11.83 -10.15
C SER A 17 13.06 11.73 -11.51
N GLY A 18 12.90 12.85 -12.21
CA GLY A 18 12.31 12.93 -13.55
C GLY A 18 10.90 13.53 -13.61
N LYS A 19 10.49 14.30 -12.59
CA LYS A 19 9.19 15.00 -12.54
C LYS A 19 8.90 15.81 -13.81
N THR A 20 9.76 16.75 -14.15
CA THR A 20 9.64 17.57 -15.37
C THR A 20 9.53 16.71 -16.64
N THR A 21 10.24 15.58 -16.71
CA THR A 21 10.16 14.67 -17.87
C THR A 21 8.80 14.00 -17.97
N LEU A 22 8.26 13.50 -16.86
CA LEU A 22 6.92 12.92 -16.84
C LEU A 22 5.84 13.99 -17.09
N LEU A 23 5.98 15.18 -16.50
CA LEU A 23 5.07 16.30 -16.70
C LEU A 23 4.96 16.63 -18.19
N ASN A 24 6.09 16.89 -18.86
CA ASN A 24 6.12 17.20 -20.29
C ASN A 24 5.51 16.10 -21.15
N ARG A 25 5.69 14.84 -20.76
CA ARG A 25 5.05 13.73 -21.46
C ARG A 25 3.53 13.77 -21.31
N ILE A 26 3.01 13.99 -20.11
CA ILE A 26 1.56 14.10 -19.88
C ILE A 26 0.98 15.20 -20.77
N LEU A 27 1.59 16.38 -20.80
CA LEU A 27 1.10 17.55 -21.55
C LEU A 27 1.21 17.38 -23.08
N THR A 28 1.98 16.40 -23.58
CA THR A 28 2.16 16.15 -25.02
C THR A 28 1.40 14.93 -25.54
N GLU A 29 0.89 14.08 -24.65
CA GLU A 29 0.17 12.85 -25.00
C GLU A 29 -1.33 13.13 -25.20
N GLU A 30 -1.98 12.51 -26.18
CA GLU A 30 -3.42 12.67 -26.41
C GLU A 30 -4.24 11.87 -25.38
N HIS A 31 -4.43 12.42 -24.19
CA HIS A 31 -5.26 11.83 -23.12
C HIS A 31 -6.70 12.39 -23.08
N GLY A 32 -7.06 13.31 -23.99
CA GLY A 32 -8.42 13.81 -24.14
C GLY A 32 -8.93 14.70 -22.99
N LYS A 33 -8.02 15.28 -22.20
CA LYS A 33 -8.33 16.23 -21.13
C LYS A 33 -7.63 17.56 -21.37
N ARG A 34 -8.17 18.64 -20.82
CA ARG A 34 -7.50 19.94 -20.72
C ARG A 34 -6.93 20.09 -19.33
N ILE A 35 -5.61 20.12 -19.18
CA ILE A 35 -4.95 20.15 -17.87
C ILE A 35 -4.54 21.58 -17.53
N ALA A 36 -4.75 22.00 -16.29
CA ALA A 36 -4.10 23.18 -15.73
C ALA A 36 -2.91 22.73 -14.87
N VAL A 37 -1.73 23.28 -15.11
CA VAL A 37 -0.51 22.92 -14.38
C VAL A 37 -0.13 24.03 -13.42
N ILE A 38 0.15 23.66 -12.17
CA ILE A 38 0.70 24.53 -11.14
C ILE A 38 2.12 24.05 -10.86
N GLU A 39 3.12 24.85 -11.23
CA GLU A 39 4.52 24.56 -10.97
C GLU A 39 5.00 25.34 -9.74
N ASN A 40 5.58 24.61 -8.78
CA ASN A 40 6.25 25.19 -7.63
C ASN A 40 7.76 24.97 -7.80
N GLU A 41 8.50 25.94 -8.33
CA GLU A 41 9.97 25.96 -8.37
C GLU A 41 10.56 26.89 -7.28
N TYR A 42 11.79 26.58 -6.83
CA TYR A 42 12.61 27.49 -6.03
C TYR A 42 13.87 27.88 -6.84
N GLY A 43 13.88 29.06 -7.48
CA GLY A 43 15.04 29.55 -8.25
C GLY A 43 14.74 30.78 -9.14
N GLU A 44 15.73 31.67 -9.35
CA GLU A 44 15.59 32.96 -10.07
C GLU A 44 15.64 32.88 -11.61
N VAL A 45 15.68 31.67 -12.20
CA VAL A 45 15.66 31.48 -13.66
C VAL A 45 14.86 30.22 -13.95
N GLY A 46 13.61 30.36 -14.40
CA GLY A 46 12.81 29.24 -14.88
C GLY A 46 13.45 28.63 -16.13
N ILE A 47 14.27 27.59 -15.93
CA ILE A 47 14.82 26.78 -17.03
C ILE A 47 13.72 25.86 -17.59
N ASP A 48 12.72 25.53 -16.76
CA ASP A 48 11.67 24.57 -17.10
C ASP A 48 10.59 25.15 -18.03
N GLN A 49 10.40 26.48 -18.07
CA GLN A 49 9.55 27.15 -19.09
C GLN A 49 9.99 26.87 -20.54
N ALA A 50 11.27 26.54 -20.77
CA ALA A 50 11.77 26.21 -22.11
C ALA A 50 11.54 24.73 -22.48
N LEU A 51 11.13 23.89 -21.53
CA LEU A 51 10.90 22.46 -21.69
C LEU A 51 9.42 22.09 -21.74
N VAL A 52 8.54 22.91 -21.15
CA VAL A 52 7.08 22.73 -21.22
C VAL A 52 6.58 23.17 -22.59
N ILE A 53 6.11 22.20 -23.35
CA ILE A 53 5.71 22.38 -24.76
C ILE A 53 4.38 23.13 -24.83
N ASP A 54 4.30 23.98 -25.85
CA ASP A 54 3.23 24.86 -26.34
C ASP A 54 1.86 24.14 -26.54
N ALA A 55 1.29 23.58 -25.48
CA ALA A 55 -0.08 23.07 -25.44
C ALA A 55 -1.05 24.23 -25.13
N ASP A 56 -2.32 24.12 -25.56
CA ASP A 56 -3.40 25.09 -25.28
C ASP A 56 -3.77 25.21 -23.76
N GLU A 57 -2.82 24.90 -22.87
CA GLU A 57 -2.99 24.70 -21.44
C GLU A 57 -2.53 25.92 -20.62
N GLU A 58 -3.23 26.23 -19.53
CA GLU A 58 -2.91 27.39 -18.68
C GLU A 58 -1.90 26.97 -17.59
N ILE A 59 -0.62 27.39 -17.73
CA ILE A 59 0.45 27.18 -16.75
C ILE A 59 0.48 28.36 -15.77
N PHE A 60 0.50 28.08 -14.46
CA PHE A 60 0.56 29.09 -13.41
C PHE A 60 1.77 28.89 -12.49
N GLU A 61 2.59 29.93 -12.38
CA GLU A 61 3.78 29.96 -11.50
C GLU A 61 3.43 30.53 -10.12
N MET A 62 3.94 29.88 -9.06
CA MET A 62 3.85 30.36 -7.68
C MET A 62 5.02 31.29 -7.35
N SER A 63 4.78 32.35 -6.57
CA SER A 63 5.83 33.35 -6.27
C SER A 63 6.77 32.88 -5.15
N ASN A 64 8.08 33.07 -5.34
CA ASN A 64 9.15 32.81 -4.36
C ASN A 64 8.84 33.39 -2.95
N GLY A 65 8.49 32.52 -1.99
CA GLY A 65 8.26 32.87 -0.59
C GLY A 65 8.64 31.75 0.37
N CYS A 66 9.27 32.10 1.49
CA CYS A 66 9.96 31.19 2.43
C CYS A 66 9.13 30.00 2.99
N ILE A 67 9.86 28.90 3.21
CA ILE A 67 9.50 27.48 3.41
C ILE A 67 8.60 27.08 4.61
N CYS A 68 7.99 27.98 5.39
CA CYS A 68 7.15 27.51 6.53
C CYS A 68 5.71 28.05 6.62
N CYS A 69 5.30 29.04 5.80
CA CYS A 69 3.96 29.64 5.91
C CYS A 69 3.27 30.03 4.58
N THR A 70 3.90 29.87 3.40
CA THR A 70 3.39 30.44 2.12
C THR A 70 2.86 29.42 1.11
N VAL A 71 3.33 28.17 1.12
CA VAL A 71 2.98 27.16 0.09
C VAL A 71 1.46 26.93 0.01
N ARG A 72 0.81 26.68 1.15
CA ARG A 72 -0.64 26.48 1.22
C ARG A 72 -1.42 27.75 0.82
N GLY A 73 -1.01 28.91 1.32
CA GLY A 73 -1.69 30.18 1.02
C GLY A 73 -1.59 30.58 -0.44
N ASP A 74 -0.43 30.36 -1.06
CA ASP A 74 -0.22 30.61 -2.48
C ASP A 74 -1.00 29.60 -3.33
N LEU A 75 -1.06 28.33 -2.93
CA LEU A 75 -1.85 27.30 -3.62
C LEU A 75 -3.34 27.65 -3.61
N ILE A 76 -3.90 28.02 -2.45
CA ILE A 76 -5.29 28.46 -2.32
C ILE A 76 -5.56 29.65 -3.24
N ARG A 77 -4.63 30.62 -3.33
CA ARG A 77 -4.76 31.77 -4.23
C ARG A 77 -4.79 31.35 -5.71
N VAL A 78 -3.90 30.44 -6.12
CA VAL A 78 -3.85 29.96 -7.51
C VAL A 78 -5.11 29.16 -7.85
N LEU A 79 -5.49 28.20 -7.00
CA LEU A 79 -6.72 27.42 -7.17
C LEU A 79 -7.96 28.32 -7.20
N GLY A 80 -8.06 29.31 -6.32
CA GLY A 80 -9.15 30.30 -6.33
C GLY A 80 -9.20 31.17 -7.60
N ASN A 81 -8.06 31.39 -8.27
CA ASN A 81 -8.02 32.04 -9.58
C ASN A 81 -8.45 31.09 -10.71
N LEU A 82 -8.03 29.81 -10.64
CA LEU A 82 -8.46 28.76 -11.55
C LEU A 82 -9.97 28.54 -11.49
N MET A 83 -10.60 28.63 -10.31
CA MET A 83 -12.06 28.53 -10.17
C MET A 83 -12.83 29.53 -11.04
N LYS A 84 -12.27 30.73 -11.25
CA LYS A 84 -12.89 31.77 -12.10
C LYS A 84 -12.89 31.39 -13.59
N ARG A 85 -12.11 30.38 -13.99
CA ARG A 85 -11.93 29.88 -15.36
C ARG A 85 -12.12 28.37 -15.45
N ARG A 86 -12.94 27.80 -14.55
CA ARG A 86 -13.20 26.35 -14.45
C ARG A 86 -13.67 25.70 -15.75
N ASP A 87 -14.24 26.48 -16.68
CA ASP A 87 -14.69 26.00 -17.99
C ASP A 87 -13.53 25.66 -18.96
N LYS A 88 -12.31 26.08 -18.66
CA LYS A 88 -11.14 25.91 -19.54
C LYS A 88 -10.35 24.61 -19.34
N PHE A 89 -10.47 23.98 -18.17
CA PHE A 89 -9.72 22.78 -17.83
C PHE A 89 -10.65 21.74 -17.20
N ASP A 90 -10.28 20.47 -17.34
CA ASP A 90 -10.99 19.32 -16.80
C ASP A 90 -10.20 18.64 -15.66
N TYR A 91 -8.95 19.09 -15.44
CA TYR A 91 -8.00 18.49 -14.51
C TYR A 91 -6.99 19.53 -14.02
N VAL A 92 -6.45 19.35 -12.81
CA VAL A 92 -5.30 20.13 -12.32
C VAL A 92 -4.16 19.20 -11.93
N LEU A 93 -2.94 19.55 -12.32
CA LEU A 93 -1.71 18.87 -11.92
C LEU A 93 -0.85 19.86 -11.14
N VAL A 94 -0.48 19.50 -9.92
CA VAL A 94 0.34 20.34 -9.03
C VAL A 94 1.71 19.70 -8.88
N GLU A 95 2.73 20.27 -9.50
CA GLU A 95 4.12 19.86 -9.25
C GLU A 95 4.63 20.54 -7.97
N THR A 96 5.13 19.73 -7.04
CA THR A 96 5.84 20.23 -5.85
C THR A 96 7.35 20.21 -6.07
N THR A 97 8.07 21.13 -5.41
CA THR A 97 9.54 21.11 -5.44
C THR A 97 10.10 19.76 -4.97
N GLY A 98 11.33 19.43 -5.39
CA GLY A 98 11.96 18.16 -5.01
C GLY A 98 12.19 17.94 -3.52
N LEU A 99 12.01 18.97 -2.68
CA LEU A 99 12.15 18.92 -1.23
C LEU A 99 10.85 19.27 -0.49
N ALA A 100 9.75 19.47 -1.21
CA ALA A 100 8.48 19.80 -0.57
C ALA A 100 7.85 18.55 0.03
N ASP A 101 7.33 18.71 1.25
CA ASP A 101 6.39 17.79 1.88
C ASP A 101 5.00 17.92 1.20
N PRO A 102 4.43 16.82 0.66
CA PRO A 102 3.11 16.83 0.04
C PRO A 102 1.96 16.99 1.05
N GLY A 103 2.18 16.75 2.34
CA GLY A 103 1.16 16.82 3.40
C GLY A 103 0.41 18.16 3.43
N PRO A 104 1.08 19.31 3.64
CA PRO A 104 0.44 20.64 3.67
C PRO A 104 -0.32 21.00 2.39
N VAL A 105 0.13 20.51 1.23
CA VAL A 105 -0.54 20.70 -0.07
C VAL A 105 -1.83 19.88 -0.08
N ALA A 106 -1.76 18.59 0.25
CA ALA A 106 -2.91 17.69 0.31
C ALA A 106 -3.97 18.14 1.33
N GLN A 107 -3.57 18.62 2.51
CA GLN A 107 -4.46 19.13 3.55
C GLN A 107 -5.36 20.29 3.07
N THR A 108 -4.91 21.06 2.07
CA THR A 108 -5.67 22.18 1.51
C THR A 108 -7.04 21.75 0.99
N PHE A 109 -7.13 20.57 0.39
CA PHE A 109 -8.38 20.05 -0.20
C PHE A 109 -9.40 19.57 0.85
N PHE A 110 -8.98 19.40 2.10
CA PHE A 110 -9.85 18.97 3.20
C PHE A 110 -10.24 20.11 4.13
N MET A 111 -9.33 21.07 4.34
CA MET A 111 -9.49 22.14 5.34
C MET A 111 -10.09 23.43 4.81
N ASP A 112 -10.08 23.66 3.49
CA ASP A 112 -10.58 24.89 2.88
C ASP A 112 -11.90 24.63 2.16
N ASP A 113 -12.99 25.20 2.68
CA ASP A 113 -14.35 24.95 2.18
C ASP A 113 -14.51 25.40 0.71
N ASP A 114 -13.92 26.55 0.33
CA ASP A 114 -14.02 27.07 -1.04
C ASP A 114 -13.30 26.14 -2.04
N ILE A 115 -12.14 25.59 -1.64
CA ILE A 115 -11.40 24.63 -2.45
C ILE A 115 -12.14 23.29 -2.52
N ARG A 116 -12.66 22.78 -1.39
CA ARG A 116 -13.37 21.50 -1.32
C ARG A 116 -14.66 21.49 -2.17
N ASP A 117 -15.29 22.64 -2.35
CA ASP A 117 -16.49 22.79 -3.19
C ASP A 117 -16.18 22.84 -4.69
N GLY A 118 -14.93 23.15 -5.07
CA GLY A 118 -14.50 23.30 -6.46
C GLY A 118 -13.60 22.19 -6.99
N PHE A 119 -12.80 21.59 -6.11
CA PHE A 119 -11.73 20.65 -6.42
C PHE A 119 -11.79 19.41 -5.53
N ALA A 120 -11.25 18.30 -6.02
CA ALA A 120 -11.08 17.08 -5.24
C ALA A 120 -9.67 16.54 -5.47
N LEU A 121 -8.99 16.15 -4.40
CA LEU A 121 -7.68 15.50 -4.51
C LEU A 121 -7.88 14.11 -5.12
N ASP A 122 -7.33 13.90 -6.32
CA ASP A 122 -7.40 12.64 -7.05
C ASP A 122 -6.34 11.65 -6.56
N GLY A 123 -5.12 12.13 -6.29
CA GLY A 123 -4.04 11.31 -5.74
C GLY A 123 -2.70 12.05 -5.64
N ILE A 124 -1.75 11.42 -4.95
CA ILE A 124 -0.38 11.87 -4.80
C ILE A 124 0.54 10.89 -5.56
N VAL A 125 1.29 11.39 -6.52
CA VAL A 125 2.20 10.60 -7.35
C VAL A 125 3.62 11.00 -7.03
N THR A 126 4.42 10.05 -6.54
CA THR A 126 5.79 10.29 -6.12
C THR A 126 6.75 9.61 -7.10
N LEU A 127 7.63 10.39 -7.73
CA LEU A 127 8.70 9.86 -8.59
C LEU A 127 9.93 9.53 -7.76
N VAL A 128 10.36 8.27 -7.90
CA VAL A 128 11.48 7.69 -7.17
C VAL A 128 12.61 7.39 -8.16
N ASP A 129 13.83 7.83 -7.87
CA ASP A 129 15.01 7.49 -8.67
C ASP A 129 15.59 6.14 -8.23
N ALA A 130 15.40 5.10 -9.04
CA ALA A 130 15.87 3.75 -8.72
C ALA A 130 17.39 3.66 -8.48
N ALA A 131 18.19 4.53 -9.09
CA ALA A 131 19.65 4.50 -8.92
C ALA A 131 20.13 5.16 -7.63
N HIS A 132 19.31 6.01 -7.00
CA HIS A 132 19.73 6.85 -5.87
C HIS A 132 18.85 6.70 -4.63
N ILE A 133 17.71 6.02 -4.71
CA ILE A 133 16.75 5.96 -3.61
C ILE A 133 17.32 5.36 -2.33
N GLU A 134 18.12 4.30 -2.41
CA GLU A 134 18.74 3.70 -1.21
C GLU A 134 19.69 4.67 -0.47
N GLN A 135 20.26 5.65 -1.18
CA GLN A 135 21.10 6.68 -0.56
C GLN A 135 20.29 7.86 -0.03
N GLN A 136 19.09 8.07 -0.56
CA GLN A 136 18.17 9.13 -0.14
C GLN A 136 17.43 8.70 1.13
N LEU A 137 16.93 7.47 1.15
CA LEU A 137 16.39 6.79 2.33
C LEU A 137 17.49 6.71 3.40
N GLY A 138 17.35 7.50 4.47
CA GLY A 138 18.31 7.60 5.58
C GLY A 138 19.16 8.87 5.60
N ARG A 139 19.01 9.79 4.63
CA ARG A 139 19.65 11.12 4.67
C ARG A 139 18.70 12.28 4.90
N SER A 140 17.42 12.11 4.57
CA SER A 140 16.43 13.18 4.52
C SER A 140 15.05 12.59 4.81
N ASP A 141 14.38 13.16 5.81
CA ASP A 141 13.03 12.75 6.23
C ASP A 141 12.02 13.01 5.11
N GLU A 142 12.28 14.01 4.27
CA GLU A 142 11.40 14.43 3.17
C GLU A 142 11.21 13.32 2.12
N SER A 143 12.24 12.52 1.82
CA SER A 143 12.12 11.42 0.85
C SER A 143 11.21 10.31 1.40
N THR A 144 11.32 10.05 2.70
CA THR A 144 10.52 9.08 3.43
C THR A 144 9.06 9.52 3.49
N GLU A 145 8.81 10.79 3.81
CA GLU A 145 7.47 11.38 3.82
C GLU A 145 6.83 11.37 2.43
N GLN A 146 7.56 11.77 1.38
CA GLN A 146 7.08 11.71 -0.01
C GLN A 146 6.66 10.30 -0.43
N ILE A 147 7.38 9.27 0.03
CA ILE A 147 7.00 7.88 -0.20
C ILE A 147 5.73 7.54 0.58
N ALA A 148 5.66 7.90 1.86
CA ALA A 148 4.52 7.59 2.72
C ALA A 148 3.19 8.20 2.27
N PHE A 149 3.24 9.39 1.67
CA PHE A 149 2.05 10.06 1.14
C PHE A 149 1.57 9.51 -0.21
N ALA A 150 2.42 8.78 -0.92
CA ALA A 150 2.14 8.37 -2.28
C ALA A 150 0.91 7.46 -2.40
N ASP A 151 0.13 7.69 -3.44
CA ASP A 151 -0.82 6.73 -4.02
C ASP A 151 -0.17 5.88 -5.10
N ILE A 152 0.74 6.51 -5.85
CA ILE A 152 1.51 5.86 -6.91
C ILE A 152 2.98 6.23 -6.70
N LEU A 153 3.83 5.21 -6.66
CA LEU A 153 5.27 5.34 -6.68
C LEU A 153 5.76 5.01 -8.09
N VAL A 154 6.19 6.03 -8.82
CA VAL A 154 6.81 5.84 -10.15
C VAL A 154 8.30 5.61 -9.93
N LEU A 155 8.70 4.33 -9.92
CA LEU A 155 10.09 3.92 -9.81
C LEU A 155 10.77 4.13 -11.17
N ASN A 156 11.40 5.30 -11.33
CA ASN A 156 11.97 5.77 -12.58
C ASN A 156 13.47 5.42 -12.70
N LYS A 157 14.02 5.53 -13.91
CA LYS A 157 15.42 5.20 -14.24
C LYS A 157 15.78 3.75 -13.99
N THR A 158 14.83 2.85 -14.21
CA THR A 158 15.04 1.41 -14.03
C THR A 158 16.12 0.84 -14.95
N ASP A 159 16.48 1.55 -16.01
CA ASP A 159 17.57 1.17 -16.92
C ASP A 159 18.98 1.39 -16.35
N LEU A 160 19.11 2.04 -15.19
CA LEU A 160 20.39 2.30 -14.53
C LEU A 160 20.76 1.24 -13.48
N VAL A 161 19.86 0.29 -13.17
CA VAL A 161 20.03 -0.72 -12.13
C VAL A 161 19.65 -2.12 -12.64
N SER A 162 20.11 -3.18 -11.94
CA SER A 162 19.75 -4.56 -12.27
C SER A 162 18.31 -4.91 -11.82
N ASN A 163 17.73 -5.95 -12.39
CA ASN A 163 16.40 -6.44 -11.98
C ASN A 163 16.37 -6.85 -10.51
N GLU A 164 17.40 -7.54 -10.02
CA GLU A 164 17.52 -7.92 -8.59
C GLU A 164 17.49 -6.69 -7.67
N THR A 165 18.20 -5.61 -8.04
CA THR A 165 18.15 -4.36 -7.28
C THR A 165 16.78 -3.70 -7.37
N LEU A 166 16.10 -3.75 -8.51
CA LEU A 166 14.75 -3.23 -8.65
C LEU A 166 13.76 -3.97 -7.76
N ASP A 167 13.82 -5.31 -7.76
CA ASP A 167 12.95 -6.15 -6.95
C ASP A 167 13.14 -5.81 -5.46
N ARG A 168 14.39 -5.68 -5.00
CA ARG A 168 14.72 -5.23 -3.63
C ARG A 168 14.16 -3.84 -3.29
N ILE A 169 14.32 -2.87 -4.20
CA ILE A 169 13.79 -1.51 -4.00
C ILE A 169 12.26 -1.53 -3.94
N GLU A 170 11.60 -2.31 -4.78
CA GLU A 170 10.14 -2.40 -4.79
C GLU A 170 9.60 -3.02 -3.51
N THR A 171 10.24 -4.07 -2.99
CA THR A 171 9.91 -4.68 -1.70
C THR A 171 10.00 -3.64 -0.59
N ARG A 172 11.13 -2.93 -0.49
CA ARG A 172 11.31 -1.86 0.51
C ARG A 172 10.29 -0.73 0.38
N LEU A 173 10.00 -0.26 -0.84
CA LEU A 173 9.00 0.80 -1.05
C LEU A 173 7.59 0.36 -0.64
N ARG A 174 7.26 -0.93 -0.78
CA ARG A 174 5.96 -1.49 -0.37
C ARG A 174 5.85 -1.60 1.14
N GLU A 175 6.92 -1.96 1.83
CA GLU A 175 6.97 -1.97 3.31
C GLU A 175 6.73 -0.56 3.88
N MET A 176 7.40 0.44 3.30
CA MET A 176 7.24 1.84 3.71
C MET A 176 5.83 2.37 3.45
N ASN A 177 5.25 2.02 2.29
CA ASN A 177 3.91 2.46 1.91
C ASN A 177 3.16 1.35 1.15
N ARG A 178 2.43 0.54 1.94
CA ARG A 178 1.52 -0.48 1.43
C ARG A 178 0.39 0.06 0.57
N MET A 179 -0.01 1.31 0.81
CA MET A 179 -1.11 1.91 0.06
C MET A 179 -0.70 2.25 -1.39
N ALA A 180 0.60 2.49 -1.64
CA ALA A 180 1.06 2.95 -2.95
C ALA A 180 1.13 1.83 -3.99
N LYS A 181 0.80 2.16 -5.24
CA LYS A 181 1.13 1.32 -6.40
C LYS A 181 2.52 1.66 -6.92
N VAL A 182 3.43 0.69 -6.89
CA VAL A 182 4.74 0.84 -7.51
C VAL A 182 4.64 0.54 -9.02
N VAL A 183 5.17 1.45 -9.84
CA VAL A 183 5.19 1.36 -11.30
C VAL A 183 6.61 1.62 -11.79
N ARG A 184 7.23 0.60 -12.40
CA ARG A 184 8.53 0.75 -13.07
C ARG A 184 8.40 1.67 -14.29
N SER A 185 9.37 2.57 -14.44
CA SER A 185 9.40 3.53 -15.53
C SER A 185 10.84 3.80 -15.99
N LYS A 186 10.99 4.06 -17.29
CA LYS A 186 12.22 4.57 -17.88
C LYS A 186 11.93 5.94 -18.48
N MET A 187 12.76 6.95 -18.19
CA MET A 187 12.59 8.30 -18.74
C MET A 187 11.20 8.91 -18.49
N GLY A 188 10.58 8.62 -17.35
CA GLY A 188 9.21 9.07 -17.05
C GLY A 188 8.13 8.38 -17.88
N ASP A 189 8.42 7.25 -18.53
CA ASP A 189 7.46 6.46 -19.28
C ASP A 189 6.53 5.62 -18.38
N ALA A 190 5.79 6.28 -17.49
CA ALA A 190 4.72 5.68 -16.68
C ALA A 190 3.36 5.91 -17.36
N PRO A 191 2.46 4.91 -17.46
CA PRO A 191 1.14 5.10 -18.08
C PRO A 191 0.41 6.32 -17.50
N VAL A 192 -0.16 7.19 -18.34
CA VAL A 192 -0.81 8.45 -17.91
C VAL A 192 -1.97 8.19 -16.94
N ASP A 193 -2.69 7.07 -17.08
CA ASP A 193 -3.74 6.63 -16.15
C ASP A 193 -3.21 6.21 -14.76
N ASN A 194 -1.89 6.04 -14.60
CA ASN A 194 -1.24 5.92 -13.30
C ASN A 194 -0.79 7.27 -12.73
N VAL A 195 -1.16 8.39 -13.36
CA VAL A 195 -0.93 9.75 -12.84
C VAL A 195 -2.22 10.54 -12.77
N LEU A 196 -3.11 10.36 -13.74
CA LEU A 196 -4.44 10.97 -13.82
C LEU A 196 -5.53 9.93 -13.53
N ASN A 197 -6.66 10.35 -12.96
CA ASN A 197 -7.82 9.46 -12.67
C ASN A 197 -7.50 8.32 -11.69
N LEU A 198 -6.66 8.60 -10.72
CA LEU A 198 -6.29 7.65 -9.68
C LEU A 198 -7.51 7.30 -8.83
N SER A 199 -8.37 8.29 -8.55
CA SER A 199 -9.45 8.18 -7.57
C SER A 199 -8.95 7.56 -6.27
N ALA A 200 -7.74 7.95 -5.86
CA ALA A 200 -7.05 7.30 -4.77
C ALA A 200 -7.63 7.67 -3.40
N PHE A 201 -8.47 8.70 -3.36
CA PHE A 201 -9.31 9.08 -2.23
C PHE A 201 -10.74 8.50 -2.33
N ASP A 202 -11.01 7.61 -3.28
CA ASP A 202 -12.19 6.74 -3.35
C ASP A 202 -11.77 5.34 -2.86
N LEU A 203 -12.32 4.86 -1.73
CA LEU A 203 -11.91 3.57 -1.18
C LEU A 203 -12.42 2.39 -2.00
N ASP A 204 -13.57 2.50 -2.64
CA ASP A 204 -14.14 1.41 -3.41
C ASP A 204 -13.37 1.12 -4.67
N GLN A 205 -13.00 2.17 -5.42
CA GLN A 205 -12.16 2.01 -6.59
C GLN A 205 -10.79 1.42 -6.25
N VAL A 206 -10.24 1.76 -5.08
CA VAL A 206 -8.98 1.18 -4.61
C VAL A 206 -9.16 -0.30 -4.27
N LEU A 207 -10.21 -0.68 -3.55
CA LEU A 207 -10.49 -2.08 -3.19
C LEU A 207 -10.83 -2.96 -4.40
N GLU A 208 -11.53 -2.42 -5.42
CA GLU A 208 -11.80 -3.15 -6.66
C GLU A 208 -10.50 -3.46 -7.44
N ARG A 209 -9.56 -2.50 -7.46
CA ARG A 209 -8.26 -2.68 -8.11
C ARG A 209 -7.30 -3.51 -7.27
N ARG A 210 -7.42 -3.46 -5.94
CA ARG A 210 -6.53 -4.10 -4.95
C ARG A 210 -7.34 -4.61 -3.75
N PRO A 211 -7.94 -5.82 -3.83
CA PRO A 211 -8.79 -6.35 -2.76
C PRO A 211 -8.08 -6.55 -1.41
N THR A 212 -6.78 -6.86 -1.43
CA THR A 212 -5.95 -7.12 -0.24
C THR A 212 -5.37 -5.85 0.40
N PHE A 213 -5.78 -4.67 -0.10
CA PHE A 213 -5.22 -3.36 0.27
C PHE A 213 -5.28 -3.05 1.77
N LEU A 214 -6.36 -3.43 2.46
CA LEU A 214 -6.56 -3.16 3.89
C LEU A 214 -6.31 -4.37 4.81
N GLU A 215 -5.84 -5.50 4.26
CA GLU A 215 -5.54 -6.67 5.10
C GLU A 215 -4.30 -6.40 5.98
N PRO A 216 -4.06 -7.16 7.06
CA PRO A 216 -2.79 -7.07 7.80
C PRO A 216 -1.62 -7.70 7.05
N GLU A 217 -0.40 -7.50 7.56
CA GLU A 217 0.78 -8.23 7.10
C GLU A 217 0.96 -9.52 7.89
N TYR A 218 1.47 -10.56 7.23
CA TYR A 218 1.68 -11.87 7.82
C TYR A 218 3.12 -12.33 7.60
N PRO A 219 3.71 -13.17 8.47
CA PRO A 219 5.07 -13.70 8.26
C PRO A 219 5.15 -14.78 7.15
N PHE A 220 4.09 -14.90 6.34
CA PHE A 220 3.94 -15.87 5.26
C PHE A 220 3.19 -15.23 4.09
N GLU A 221 3.49 -15.69 2.88
CA GLU A 221 2.94 -15.18 1.63
C GLU A 221 1.89 -16.10 1.02
N TRP A 222 1.89 -17.39 1.35
CA TRP A 222 1.01 -18.34 0.69
C TRP A 222 0.40 -19.38 1.64
N THR A 223 -0.83 -19.77 1.32
CA THR A 223 -1.50 -20.92 1.91
C THR A 223 -2.09 -21.84 0.87
N GLY A 224 -1.75 -23.13 0.95
CA GLY A 224 -2.44 -24.22 0.24
C GLY A 224 -3.14 -25.15 1.22
N VAL A 225 -4.43 -25.42 1.01
CA VAL A 225 -5.24 -26.32 1.85
C VAL A 225 -5.42 -27.66 1.15
N TYR A 226 -5.19 -28.76 1.87
CA TYR A 226 -5.23 -30.11 1.32
C TYR A 226 -6.01 -31.08 2.23
N ASP A 227 -7.04 -31.75 1.71
CA ASP A 227 -7.69 -32.88 2.37
C ASP A 227 -6.90 -34.18 2.15
N LEU A 228 -6.06 -34.52 3.12
CA LEU A 228 -5.13 -35.63 3.04
C LEU A 228 -5.70 -36.89 3.69
N LYS A 229 -5.64 -38.02 2.98
CA LYS A 229 -5.93 -39.36 3.51
C LYS A 229 -4.72 -39.92 4.27
N PRO A 230 -4.90 -40.93 5.14
CA PRO A 230 -3.78 -41.59 5.78
C PRO A 230 -2.75 -42.09 4.77
N GLY A 231 -1.49 -41.73 4.96
CA GLY A 231 -0.44 -41.99 4.00
C GLY A 231 0.77 -41.07 4.16
N ARG A 232 1.78 -41.33 3.32
CA ARG A 232 2.98 -40.52 3.21
C ARG A 232 2.85 -39.58 2.02
N TYR A 233 3.17 -38.31 2.24
CA TYR A 233 3.21 -37.27 1.21
C TYR A 233 4.58 -36.60 1.21
N GLU A 234 4.95 -36.04 0.07
CA GLU A 234 6.21 -35.34 -0.14
C GLU A 234 5.91 -33.91 -0.58
N LEU A 235 6.27 -32.94 0.25
CA LEU A 235 6.29 -31.53 -0.10
C LEU A 235 7.59 -31.26 -0.86
N SER A 236 7.46 -30.87 -2.11
CA SER A 236 8.57 -30.69 -3.02
C SER A 236 8.70 -29.24 -3.46
N LEU A 237 9.92 -28.72 -3.38
CA LEU A 237 10.27 -27.33 -3.69
C LEU A 237 11.47 -27.31 -4.63
N ASP A 238 11.45 -26.43 -5.63
CA ASP A 238 12.57 -26.17 -6.54
C ASP A 238 13.56 -25.15 -5.92
N GLU A 239 14.52 -24.66 -6.71
CA GLU A 239 15.39 -23.56 -6.30
C GLU A 239 14.60 -22.24 -6.29
N GLY A 240 14.73 -21.48 -5.21
CA GLY A 240 14.10 -20.17 -5.05
C GLY A 240 15.08 -19.12 -4.53
N PRO A 241 14.59 -17.91 -4.20
CA PRO A 241 15.41 -16.77 -3.80
C PRO A 241 16.21 -17.02 -2.51
N ASP A 242 15.63 -17.75 -1.56
CA ASP A 242 16.18 -17.90 -0.22
C ASP A 242 16.72 -19.31 0.07
N PRO A 243 17.82 -19.42 0.86
CA PRO A 243 18.45 -20.68 1.23
C PRO A 243 17.66 -21.48 2.28
N GLU A 244 16.64 -20.87 2.87
CA GLU A 244 15.78 -21.46 3.88
C GLU A 244 14.34 -20.94 3.71
N MET A 245 13.36 -21.64 4.27
CA MET A 245 11.96 -21.22 4.21
C MET A 245 11.21 -21.60 5.48
N SER A 246 10.58 -20.63 6.11
CA SER A 246 9.68 -20.88 7.24
C SER A 246 8.32 -21.42 6.78
N LEU A 247 7.80 -22.42 7.49
CA LEU A 247 6.52 -23.09 7.21
C LEU A 247 5.81 -23.49 8.50
N VAL A 248 4.48 -23.30 8.54
CA VAL A 248 3.58 -23.90 9.53
C VAL A 248 2.50 -24.72 8.83
N ALA A 249 2.37 -26.00 9.20
CA ALA A 249 1.35 -26.90 8.67
C ALA A 249 0.19 -27.07 9.67
N VAL A 250 -0.90 -26.32 9.48
CA VAL A 250 -2.07 -26.27 10.37
C VAL A 250 -3.00 -27.45 10.13
N THR A 251 -3.41 -28.16 11.17
CA THR A 251 -4.43 -29.21 11.08
C THR A 251 -5.86 -28.68 11.19
N GLU A 252 -6.81 -29.44 10.65
CA GLU A 252 -8.24 -29.11 10.65
C GLU A 252 -8.57 -27.80 9.89
N GLN A 253 -7.70 -27.39 8.97
CA GLN A 253 -7.87 -26.17 8.18
C GLN A 253 -9.11 -26.27 7.28
N ARG A 254 -10.09 -25.36 7.43
CA ARG A 254 -11.18 -25.21 6.46
C ARG A 254 -10.79 -24.31 5.30
N THR A 255 -11.52 -24.43 4.19
CA THR A 255 -11.26 -23.69 2.94
C THR A 255 -11.98 -22.34 2.85
N ASP A 256 -12.88 -22.03 3.78
CA ASP A 256 -13.58 -20.75 3.79
C ASP A 256 -12.67 -19.61 4.27
N ASP A 257 -12.88 -18.41 3.72
CA ASP A 257 -12.02 -17.24 3.94
C ASP A 257 -11.92 -16.82 5.42
N SER A 258 -13.01 -16.99 6.18
CA SER A 258 -13.03 -16.72 7.63
C SER A 258 -12.13 -17.68 8.38
N ALA A 259 -12.17 -18.98 8.07
CA ALA A 259 -11.29 -19.98 8.65
C ALA A 259 -9.82 -19.81 8.24
N LEU A 260 -9.55 -19.38 7.00
CA LEU A 260 -8.18 -19.07 6.56
C LEU A 260 -7.60 -17.92 7.38
N ARG A 261 -8.37 -16.84 7.62
CA ARG A 261 -7.93 -15.71 8.47
C ARG A 261 -7.74 -16.12 9.93
N GLU A 262 -8.65 -16.92 10.51
CA GLU A 262 -8.52 -17.41 11.89
C GLU A 262 -7.22 -18.20 12.10
N SER A 263 -6.89 -19.07 11.16
CA SER A 263 -5.63 -19.82 11.17
C SER A 263 -4.42 -18.96 10.87
N ALA A 264 -4.53 -17.94 10.01
CA ALA A 264 -3.45 -17.00 9.76
C ALA A 264 -3.03 -16.27 11.05
N GLU A 265 -4.01 -15.76 11.82
CA GLU A 265 -3.77 -15.15 13.15
C GLU A 265 -3.11 -16.12 14.14
N TRP A 266 -3.47 -17.40 14.06
CA TRP A 266 -2.83 -18.43 14.86
C TRP A 266 -1.39 -18.72 14.41
N CYS A 267 -1.14 -18.77 13.10
CA CYS A 267 0.19 -18.95 12.53
C CYS A 267 1.14 -17.81 12.88
N VAL A 268 0.69 -16.55 12.93
CA VAL A 268 1.52 -15.41 13.37
C VAL A 268 2.16 -15.70 14.74
N ARG A 269 1.37 -16.20 15.69
CA ARG A 269 1.87 -16.57 17.03
C ARG A 269 2.87 -17.73 16.98
N ARG A 270 2.73 -18.65 16.02
CA ARG A 270 3.66 -19.77 15.83
C ARG A 270 4.98 -19.35 15.19
N TYR A 271 4.92 -18.48 14.18
CA TYR A 271 6.11 -17.91 13.56
C TYR A 271 6.98 -17.12 14.55
N ALA A 272 6.38 -16.54 15.59
CA ALA A 272 7.10 -15.90 16.68
C ALA A 272 7.80 -16.89 17.65
N GLU A 273 7.47 -18.18 17.62
CA GLU A 273 8.17 -19.23 18.37
C GLU A 273 9.43 -19.68 17.60
N PRO A 274 10.50 -20.15 18.28
CA PRO A 274 11.68 -20.66 17.59
C PRO A 274 11.34 -21.79 16.63
N ALA A 275 11.78 -21.65 15.37
CA ALA A 275 11.55 -22.67 14.34
C ALA A 275 12.35 -23.96 14.63
N GLN A 276 11.77 -25.09 14.25
CA GLN A 276 12.49 -26.35 14.16
C GLN A 276 13.09 -26.52 12.76
N ASP A 277 14.42 -26.66 12.66
CA ASP A 277 15.09 -26.93 11.39
C ASP A 277 14.74 -28.34 10.87
N ILE A 278 14.34 -28.41 9.60
CA ILE A 278 13.97 -29.64 8.91
C ILE A 278 14.84 -29.77 7.66
N ARG A 279 15.48 -30.93 7.50
CA ARG A 279 16.31 -31.22 6.32
C ARG A 279 15.53 -31.93 5.22
N PRO A 280 15.99 -31.86 3.96
CA PRO A 280 15.41 -32.67 2.90
C PRO A 280 15.37 -34.16 3.27
N GLY A 281 14.19 -34.76 3.15
CA GLY A 281 13.87 -36.15 3.50
C GLY A 281 13.33 -36.35 4.92
N GLU A 282 13.36 -35.32 5.77
CA GLU A 282 12.85 -35.38 7.14
C GLU A 282 11.34 -35.07 7.21
N LEU A 283 10.76 -35.39 8.37
CA LEU A 283 9.34 -35.21 8.64
C LEU A 283 9.05 -33.77 9.07
N ILE A 284 8.09 -33.13 8.40
CA ILE A 284 7.52 -31.85 8.84
C ILE A 284 6.48 -32.13 9.93
N PRO A 285 6.70 -31.70 11.19
CA PRO A 285 5.67 -31.77 12.22
C PRO A 285 4.48 -30.86 11.88
N LEU A 286 3.28 -31.34 12.22
CA LEU A 286 2.07 -30.54 12.12
C LEU A 286 1.98 -29.56 13.31
N ASP A 287 1.28 -28.45 13.11
CA ASP A 287 0.97 -27.41 14.12
C ASP A 287 2.20 -26.80 14.83
N THR A 288 3.35 -26.83 14.15
CA THR A 288 4.66 -26.37 14.66
C THR A 288 5.33 -25.46 13.64
N HIS A 289 6.07 -24.46 14.10
CA HIS A 289 6.90 -23.62 13.25
C HIS A 289 8.16 -24.38 12.84
N THR A 290 8.36 -24.50 11.53
CA THR A 290 9.49 -25.23 10.93
C THR A 290 10.27 -24.34 9.98
N ASN A 291 11.58 -24.54 9.94
CA ASN A 291 12.46 -23.90 8.98
C ASN A 291 13.03 -24.97 8.04
N LEU A 292 12.72 -24.87 6.75
CA LEU A 292 13.13 -25.85 5.75
C LEU A 292 14.52 -25.49 5.21
N GLU A 293 15.51 -26.38 5.34
CA GLU A 293 16.84 -26.17 4.77
C GLU A 293 16.83 -26.35 3.23
N LEU A 294 17.05 -25.27 2.46
CA LEU A 294 17.00 -25.24 0.98
C LEU A 294 18.37 -25.00 0.30
N ASP A 295 19.45 -24.91 1.07
CA ASP A 295 20.83 -24.65 0.60
C ASP A 295 21.40 -25.67 -0.41
N SER A 296 20.79 -26.86 -0.52
CA SER A 296 21.26 -27.91 -1.44
C SER A 296 20.79 -27.67 -2.88
N SER A 297 21.59 -28.03 -3.88
CA SER A 297 21.21 -27.82 -5.29
C SER A 297 20.15 -28.82 -5.77
N GLY A 298 19.30 -28.36 -6.69
CA GLY A 298 18.19 -29.14 -7.24
C GLY A 298 16.93 -29.15 -6.37
N ARG A 299 16.03 -30.08 -6.68
CA ARG A 299 14.70 -30.20 -6.07
C ARG A 299 14.77 -30.80 -4.67
N LYS A 300 14.13 -30.14 -3.71
CA LYS A 300 14.05 -30.54 -2.31
C LYS A 300 12.73 -31.25 -2.05
N ALA A 301 12.74 -32.14 -1.07
CA ALA A 301 11.63 -32.98 -0.72
C ALA A 301 11.56 -33.11 0.80
N PHE A 302 10.41 -32.82 1.39
CA PHE A 302 10.14 -32.90 2.82
C PHE A 302 8.90 -33.76 3.03
N ILE A 303 8.79 -34.45 4.16
CA ILE A 303 7.83 -35.56 4.30
C ILE A 303 6.71 -35.20 5.27
N PHE A 304 5.47 -35.47 4.88
CA PHE A 304 4.34 -35.53 5.80
C PHE A 304 3.91 -36.98 6.02
N GLU A 305 3.73 -37.37 7.28
CA GLU A 305 3.11 -38.64 7.65
C GLU A 305 1.73 -38.40 8.27
N ILE A 306 0.70 -38.80 7.52
CA ILE A 306 -0.69 -38.60 7.89
C ILE A 306 -1.26 -39.90 8.45
N ASN A 307 -1.64 -39.89 9.72
CA ASN A 307 -2.14 -41.07 10.44
C ASN A 307 -3.66 -41.27 10.29
N ALA A 308 -4.41 -40.18 10.14
CA ALA A 308 -5.86 -40.15 9.98
C ALA A 308 -6.20 -39.11 8.89
N ARG A 309 -7.36 -39.23 8.25
CA ARG A 309 -7.78 -38.23 7.25
C ARG A 309 -7.87 -36.86 7.94
N VAL A 310 -7.20 -35.85 7.39
CA VAL A 310 -7.09 -34.52 7.99
C VAL A 310 -6.96 -33.48 6.89
N SER A 311 -7.58 -32.32 7.10
CA SER A 311 -7.37 -31.15 6.26
C SER A 311 -6.17 -30.39 6.78
N VAL A 312 -5.17 -30.13 5.92
CA VAL A 312 -3.92 -29.45 6.29
C VAL A 312 -3.80 -28.15 5.51
N GLY A 313 -3.57 -27.04 6.21
CA GLY A 313 -3.21 -25.75 5.61
C GLY A 313 -1.71 -25.52 5.73
N LEU A 314 -1.02 -25.36 4.60
CA LEU A 314 0.41 -25.06 4.57
C LEU A 314 0.61 -23.55 4.46
N PHE A 315 0.99 -22.87 5.56
CA PHE A 315 1.29 -21.44 5.57
C PHE A 315 2.80 -21.25 5.38
N ALA A 316 3.23 -20.81 4.20
CA ALA A 316 4.63 -20.77 3.80
C ALA A 316 5.13 -19.32 3.65
N GLN A 317 6.38 -19.08 4.04
CA GLN A 317 7.04 -17.78 3.99
C GLN A 317 6.95 -17.13 2.60
N HIS A 318 7.12 -17.92 1.54
CA HIS A 318 7.13 -17.47 0.16
C HIS A 318 5.95 -18.00 -0.65
N THR A 319 5.70 -17.38 -1.79
CA THR A 319 4.65 -17.84 -2.71
C THR A 319 4.93 -19.24 -3.26
N ALA A 320 3.87 -19.97 -3.60
CA ALA A 320 4.02 -21.27 -4.26
C ALA A 320 4.72 -21.20 -5.63
N GLU A 321 4.63 -20.05 -6.32
CA GLU A 321 5.25 -19.86 -7.64
C GLU A 321 6.77 -19.72 -7.53
N GLU A 322 7.29 -19.01 -6.53
CA GLU A 322 8.72 -18.75 -6.36
C GLU A 322 9.55 -20.02 -6.16
N PHE A 323 8.95 -21.04 -5.53
CA PHE A 323 9.61 -22.32 -5.23
C PHE A 323 8.94 -23.52 -5.94
N ASP A 324 8.01 -23.29 -6.86
CA ASP A 324 7.21 -24.35 -7.54
C ASP A 324 6.68 -25.41 -6.55
N ILE A 325 6.08 -24.94 -5.45
CA ILE A 325 5.70 -25.76 -4.31
C ILE A 325 4.65 -26.79 -4.75
N LYS A 326 4.96 -28.08 -4.56
CA LYS A 326 4.10 -29.20 -4.95
C LYS A 326 3.99 -30.22 -3.83
N LEU A 327 2.77 -30.62 -3.50
CA LEU A 327 2.53 -31.79 -2.67
C LEU A 327 2.37 -33.03 -3.55
N LEU A 328 3.11 -34.09 -3.26
CA LEU A 328 3.09 -35.36 -3.99
C LEU A 328 2.60 -36.49 -3.09
N ASP A 329 1.82 -37.42 -3.64
CA ASP A 329 1.40 -38.65 -2.94
C ASP A 329 2.52 -39.72 -2.96
N ALA A 330 2.27 -40.86 -2.30
CA ALA A 330 3.21 -41.99 -2.26
C ALA A 330 3.56 -42.59 -3.64
N ASN A 331 2.83 -42.26 -4.70
CA ASN A 331 3.10 -42.67 -6.08
C ASN A 331 3.73 -41.54 -6.91
N TYR A 332 4.14 -40.43 -6.27
CA TYR A 332 4.67 -39.22 -6.90
C TYR A 332 3.67 -38.50 -7.81
N ASN A 333 2.36 -38.70 -7.61
CA ASN A 333 1.35 -37.89 -8.27
C ASN A 333 1.18 -36.57 -7.53
N SER A 334 1.06 -35.47 -8.27
CA SER A 334 0.74 -34.17 -7.69
C SER A 334 -0.67 -34.17 -7.10
N VAL A 335 -0.76 -33.74 -5.85
CA VAL A 335 -2.00 -33.47 -5.13
C VAL A 335 -2.26 -31.96 -5.25
N PRO A 336 -3.29 -31.53 -5.99
CA PRO A 336 -3.64 -30.11 -6.03
C PRO A 336 -4.27 -29.70 -4.69
N PRO A 337 -4.08 -28.45 -4.26
CA PRO A 337 -4.80 -27.91 -3.11
C PRO A 337 -6.29 -27.75 -3.42
N ASP A 338 -7.12 -27.96 -2.40
CA ASP A 338 -8.56 -27.72 -2.42
C ASP A 338 -8.89 -26.22 -2.39
N ALA A 339 -7.99 -25.41 -1.82
CA ALA A 339 -8.05 -23.95 -1.83
C ALA A 339 -6.63 -23.37 -1.71
N GLU A 340 -6.41 -22.21 -2.34
CA GLU A 340 -5.17 -21.45 -2.21
C GLU A 340 -5.46 -19.98 -1.90
N ARG A 341 -4.55 -19.33 -1.18
CA ARG A 341 -4.60 -17.91 -0.86
C ARG A 341 -3.20 -17.32 -0.80
N VAL A 342 -3.05 -16.11 -1.34
CA VAL A 342 -1.84 -15.29 -1.19
C VAL A 342 -2.11 -14.21 -0.14
N TRP A 343 -1.14 -13.99 0.73
CA TRP A 343 -1.17 -13.04 1.84
C TRP A 343 -0.23 -11.87 1.56
N VAL A 344 -0.46 -10.76 2.23
CA VAL A 344 0.52 -9.66 2.21
C VAL A 344 1.53 -9.94 3.29
N ALA A 345 2.80 -10.12 2.91
CA ALA A 345 3.81 -10.55 3.87
C ALA A 345 4.60 -9.41 4.52
N GLN A 346 4.90 -9.63 5.79
CA GLN A 346 5.75 -8.78 6.60
C GLN A 346 7.21 -9.06 6.25
N HIS A 347 7.94 -8.02 5.87
CA HIS A 347 9.36 -8.08 5.60
C HIS A 347 10.08 -7.26 6.69
N GLU A 348 11.07 -7.86 7.36
CA GLU A 348 11.82 -7.17 8.43
C GLU A 348 12.86 -6.21 7.85
N HIS A 349 12.52 -4.92 7.76
CA HIS A 349 13.49 -3.84 7.59
C HIS A 349 13.25 -2.71 8.60
N ASP A 350 14.35 -2.19 9.15
CA ASP A 350 14.40 -1.09 10.15
C ASP A 350 14.20 0.27 9.46
N ASP A 351 13.09 0.40 8.74
CA ASP A 351 12.69 1.68 8.16
C ASP A 351 11.89 2.48 9.20
N GLU A 352 12.23 3.76 9.36
CA GLU A 352 11.60 4.66 10.34
C GLU A 352 10.09 4.81 10.09
N VAL A 353 9.62 4.51 8.88
CA VAL A 353 8.23 4.61 8.42
C VAL A 353 7.73 3.26 7.94
N GLY A 354 6.55 2.88 8.42
CA GLY A 354 5.87 1.65 8.01
C GLY A 354 4.36 1.82 7.96
N SER A 355 3.68 0.72 7.65
CA SER A 355 2.23 0.66 7.61
C SER A 355 1.67 -0.32 8.65
N ILE A 356 0.60 0.09 9.33
CA ILE A 356 -0.16 -0.76 10.25
C ILE A 356 -1.54 -0.95 9.66
N ALA A 357 -1.98 -2.19 9.60
CA ALA A 357 -3.33 -2.53 9.18
C ALA A 357 -4.09 -3.24 10.32
N ILE A 358 -5.33 -2.83 10.53
CA ILE A 358 -6.24 -3.38 11.55
C ILE A 358 -7.45 -3.93 10.83
N GLU A 359 -7.67 -5.24 10.96
CA GLU A 359 -8.86 -5.93 10.45
C GLU A 359 -9.59 -6.62 11.62
N ARG A 360 -10.88 -6.31 11.79
CA ARG A 360 -11.73 -6.88 12.86
C ARG A 360 -13.17 -7.06 12.42
N ASP A 361 -13.75 -8.22 12.71
CA ASP A 361 -15.18 -8.46 12.52
C ASP A 361 -16.01 -7.78 13.61
N GLY A 362 -17.27 -7.44 13.29
CA GLY A 362 -18.23 -6.88 14.24
C GLY A 362 -18.41 -5.37 14.13
N ASP A 363 -19.18 -4.82 15.07
CA ASP A 363 -19.50 -3.39 15.13
C ASP A 363 -18.65 -2.69 16.18
N VAL A 364 -18.35 -1.41 15.94
CA VAL A 364 -17.75 -0.53 16.93
C VAL A 364 -18.77 0.45 17.51
N ASP A 365 -18.58 0.81 18.78
CA ASP A 365 -19.29 1.94 19.37
C ASP A 365 -18.72 3.26 18.81
N ALA A 366 -19.60 4.12 18.28
CA ALA A 366 -19.21 5.37 17.65
C ALA A 366 -18.51 6.35 18.60
N LEU A 367 -18.89 6.37 19.89
CA LEU A 367 -18.31 7.29 20.86
C LEU A 367 -16.91 6.83 21.26
N SER A 368 -16.76 5.54 21.56
CA SER A 368 -15.46 4.91 21.86
C SER A 368 -14.48 5.11 20.70
N LEU A 369 -14.92 4.86 19.47
CA LEU A 369 -14.10 5.06 18.27
C LEU A 369 -13.62 6.52 18.14
N ASN A 370 -14.55 7.48 18.25
CA ASN A 370 -14.21 8.89 18.12
C ASN A 370 -13.23 9.36 19.22
N ASN A 371 -13.38 8.87 20.44
CA ASN A 371 -12.46 9.17 21.53
C ASN A 371 -11.07 8.60 21.24
N TRP A 372 -10.99 7.32 20.84
CA TRP A 372 -9.73 6.66 20.50
C TRP A 372 -9.01 7.36 19.35
N ILE A 373 -9.70 7.66 18.25
CA ILE A 373 -9.11 8.38 17.10
C ILE A 373 -8.65 9.78 17.53
N SER A 374 -9.45 10.51 18.32
CA SER A 374 -9.07 11.85 18.77
C SER A 374 -7.81 11.83 19.64
N GLU A 375 -7.69 10.87 20.56
CA GLU A 375 -6.50 10.68 21.39
C GLU A 375 -5.29 10.25 20.54
N LEU A 376 -5.47 9.27 19.66
CA LEU A 376 -4.43 8.79 18.75
C LEU A 376 -3.88 9.95 17.89
N LEU A 377 -4.75 10.74 17.28
CA LEU A 377 -4.32 11.87 16.46
C LEU A 377 -3.66 12.95 17.31
N ALA A 378 -4.19 13.27 18.51
CA ALA A 378 -3.58 14.26 19.39
C ALA A 378 -2.17 13.88 19.83
N GLU A 379 -1.91 12.59 20.08
CA GLU A 379 -0.61 12.10 20.56
C GLU A 379 0.36 11.78 19.42
N ARG A 380 -0.13 11.23 18.31
CA ARG A 380 0.67 10.63 17.23
C ARG A 380 0.40 11.18 15.84
N GLY A 381 -0.53 12.11 15.67
CA GLY A 381 -0.89 12.57 14.33
C GLY A 381 0.20 13.34 13.54
N PRO A 382 1.29 13.89 14.13
CA PRO A 382 2.47 14.31 13.36
C PRO A 382 3.27 13.14 12.77
N ASP A 383 3.18 11.97 13.40
CA ASP A 383 3.87 10.75 13.00
C ASP A 383 3.03 9.87 12.09
N ILE A 384 1.70 10.01 12.15
CA ILE A 384 0.79 9.45 11.15
C ILE A 384 0.83 10.36 9.93
N PHE A 385 1.13 9.80 8.77
CA PHE A 385 1.14 10.52 7.50
C PHE A 385 -0.17 10.30 6.78
N ARG A 386 -0.63 9.06 6.74
CA ARG A 386 -1.82 8.70 6.00
C ARG A 386 -2.65 7.68 6.77
N MET A 387 -3.96 7.79 6.63
CA MET A 387 -4.86 6.73 7.07
C MET A 387 -6.03 6.58 6.12
N LYS A 388 -6.51 5.35 5.97
CA LYS A 388 -7.70 5.07 5.16
C LYS A 388 -8.33 3.76 5.63
N GLY A 389 -9.64 3.67 5.49
CA GLY A 389 -10.31 2.41 5.76
C GLY A 389 -11.82 2.56 5.77
N PHE A 390 -12.48 1.50 6.18
CA PHE A 390 -13.90 1.52 6.47
C PHE A 390 -14.21 0.86 7.80
N ILE A 391 -15.28 1.33 8.41
CA ILE A 391 -15.67 0.97 9.76
C ILE A 391 -17.15 0.60 9.77
N SER A 392 -17.46 -0.39 10.59
CA SER A 392 -18.81 -0.85 10.86
C SER A 392 -19.29 -0.25 12.18
N ILE A 393 -20.16 0.77 12.11
CA ILE A 393 -20.66 1.45 13.30
C ILE A 393 -21.94 0.78 13.80
N ALA A 394 -22.01 0.53 15.11
CA ALA A 394 -23.18 -0.05 15.76
C ALA A 394 -24.46 0.76 15.50
N GLY A 395 -25.52 0.06 15.08
CA GLY A 395 -26.81 0.68 14.79
C GLY A 395 -26.91 1.38 13.44
N GLU A 396 -25.80 1.55 12.72
CA GLU A 396 -25.80 2.14 11.39
C GLU A 396 -25.94 1.07 10.30
N PRO A 397 -26.90 1.20 9.38
CA PRO A 397 -27.05 0.25 8.26
C PRO A 397 -25.99 0.44 7.18
N GLN A 398 -25.27 1.57 7.22
CA GLN A 398 -24.25 1.96 6.24
C GLN A 398 -22.85 1.63 6.73
N ARG A 399 -21.97 1.31 5.78
CA ARG A 399 -20.53 1.31 5.97
C ARG A 399 -20.06 2.76 6.03
N TYR A 400 -19.10 3.05 6.90
CA TYR A 400 -18.47 4.36 6.97
C TYR A 400 -17.07 4.25 6.39
N VAL A 401 -16.74 5.12 5.43
CA VAL A 401 -15.38 5.25 4.93
C VAL A 401 -14.72 6.38 5.70
N PHE A 402 -13.47 6.20 6.09
CA PHE A 402 -12.66 7.27 6.62
C PHE A 402 -11.34 7.38 5.85
N GLN A 403 -10.82 8.60 5.84
CA GLN A 403 -9.53 8.90 5.26
C GLN A 403 -8.92 10.10 5.96
N GLY A 404 -7.60 10.14 5.98
CA GLY A 404 -6.87 11.20 6.65
C GLY A 404 -5.46 11.40 6.13
N VAL A 405 -5.01 12.65 6.27
CA VAL A 405 -3.68 13.15 5.95
C VAL A 405 -3.19 13.86 7.21
N HIS A 406 -2.19 13.27 7.87
CA HIS A 406 -1.77 13.66 9.22
C HIS A 406 -2.91 13.68 10.25
N MET A 407 -3.04 14.79 10.98
CA MET A 407 -4.05 15.06 12.01
C MET A 407 -5.48 15.17 11.44
N LEU A 408 -5.63 15.30 10.12
CA LEU A 408 -6.95 15.46 9.52
C LEU A 408 -7.59 14.10 9.34
N PHE A 409 -8.79 13.98 9.91
CA PHE A 409 -9.63 12.80 9.79
C PHE A 409 -10.99 13.24 9.26
N ASP A 410 -11.42 12.63 8.17
CA ASP A 410 -12.76 12.76 7.64
C ASP A 410 -13.41 11.38 7.59
N SER A 411 -14.70 11.32 7.94
CA SER A 411 -15.50 10.10 7.86
C SER A 411 -16.86 10.40 7.29
N GLN A 412 -17.24 9.63 6.28
CA GLN A 412 -18.50 9.81 5.57
C GLN A 412 -19.24 8.49 5.46
N PRO A 413 -20.59 8.50 5.56
CA PRO A 413 -21.38 7.34 5.21
C PRO A 413 -21.21 7.01 3.73
N ASP A 414 -21.11 5.73 3.44
CA ASP A 414 -20.91 5.20 2.11
C ASP A 414 -22.13 4.32 1.73
N ARG A 415 -21.96 3.07 1.32
CA ARG A 415 -23.05 2.18 0.91
C ARG A 415 -23.62 1.38 2.09
N PRO A 416 -24.88 0.94 2.02
CA PRO A 416 -25.43 -0.02 2.97
C PRO A 416 -24.63 -1.34 2.96
N TRP A 417 -24.51 -1.98 4.12
CA TRP A 417 -23.90 -3.32 4.22
C TRP A 417 -24.66 -4.39 3.45
N GLY A 418 -25.99 -4.29 3.37
CA GLY A 418 -26.82 -5.31 2.74
C GLY A 418 -26.60 -6.68 3.39
N ASP A 419 -26.27 -7.69 2.58
CA ASP A 419 -25.97 -9.06 3.04
C ASP A 419 -24.46 -9.30 3.30
N THR A 420 -23.60 -8.28 3.16
CA THR A 420 -22.16 -8.45 3.39
C THR A 420 -21.83 -8.51 4.88
N PRO A 421 -20.87 -9.36 5.30
CA PRO A 421 -20.41 -9.40 6.68
C PRO A 421 -19.92 -8.03 7.15
N ARG A 422 -20.29 -7.67 8.38
CA ARG A 422 -19.89 -6.42 9.02
C ARG A 422 -18.46 -6.56 9.53
N ARG A 423 -17.57 -5.75 8.97
CA ARG A 423 -16.13 -5.79 9.26
C ARG A 423 -15.52 -4.40 9.25
N ASN A 424 -14.40 -4.27 9.94
CA ASN A 424 -13.61 -3.06 10.07
C ASN A 424 -12.26 -3.32 9.44
N GLN A 425 -11.81 -2.40 8.60
CA GLN A 425 -10.52 -2.49 7.92
C GLN A 425 -9.91 -1.10 7.88
N LEU A 426 -8.77 -0.92 8.56
CA LEU A 426 -8.08 0.34 8.74
C LEU A 426 -6.62 0.17 8.35
N VAL A 427 -6.05 1.14 7.64
CA VAL A 427 -4.61 1.23 7.38
C VAL A 427 -4.12 2.59 7.83
N PHE A 428 -3.00 2.59 8.54
CA PHE A 428 -2.27 3.77 8.98
C PHE A 428 -0.84 3.67 8.45
N ILE A 429 -0.31 4.75 7.88
CA ILE A 429 1.08 4.86 7.46
C ILE A 429 1.70 5.96 8.29
N GLY A 430 2.86 5.70 8.87
CA GLY A 430 3.54 6.67 9.70
C GLY A 430 4.86 6.17 10.25
N ARG A 431 5.53 7.03 11.00
CA ARG A 431 6.78 6.70 11.69
C ARG A 431 6.55 6.27 13.13
N ASN A 432 7.37 5.34 13.62
CA ASN A 432 7.40 4.95 15.03
C ASN A 432 6.02 4.59 15.61
N LEU A 433 5.14 3.99 14.79
CA LEU A 433 3.80 3.64 15.19
C LEU A 433 3.83 2.34 16.03
N ASP A 434 3.07 2.32 17.12
CA ASP A 434 2.96 1.14 17.99
C ASP A 434 1.75 0.31 17.57
N GLU A 435 2.00 -0.71 16.73
CA GLU A 435 0.98 -1.60 16.21
C GLU A 435 0.15 -2.26 17.32
N ALA A 436 0.81 -2.79 18.35
CA ALA A 436 0.12 -3.47 19.44
C ALA A 436 -0.80 -2.52 20.21
N ALA A 437 -0.34 -1.29 20.50
CA ALA A 437 -1.16 -0.30 21.17
C ALA A 437 -2.34 0.18 20.30
N MET A 438 -2.12 0.37 18.99
CA MET A 438 -3.17 0.78 18.06
C MET A 438 -4.23 -0.31 17.89
N GLN A 439 -3.83 -1.57 17.74
CA GLN A 439 -4.75 -2.71 17.69
C GLN A 439 -5.55 -2.82 18.99
N GLN A 440 -4.91 -2.73 20.16
CA GLN A 440 -5.61 -2.79 21.45
C GLN A 440 -6.59 -1.62 21.65
N GLY A 441 -6.21 -0.42 21.22
CA GLY A 441 -7.09 0.75 21.28
C GLY A 441 -8.32 0.61 20.39
N PHE A 442 -8.14 0.05 19.19
CA PHE A 442 -9.28 -0.26 18.31
C PHE A 442 -10.15 -1.39 18.88
N ASP A 443 -9.54 -2.46 19.43
CA ASP A 443 -10.25 -3.60 20.01
C ASP A 443 -11.14 -3.19 21.18
N ALA A 444 -10.75 -2.16 21.94
CA ALA A 444 -11.57 -1.57 23.01
C ALA A 444 -12.84 -0.87 22.50
N CYS A 445 -12.95 -0.61 21.19
CA CYS A 445 -14.12 0.01 20.57
C CYS A 445 -15.15 -1.01 20.07
N LEU A 446 -14.79 -2.29 19.93
CA LEU A 446 -15.67 -3.36 19.43
C LEU A 446 -16.75 -3.74 20.46
N ILE A 447 -17.95 -4.08 19.98
CA ILE A 447 -19.11 -4.44 20.84
C ILE A 447 -19.86 -5.70 20.43
#